data_AF-A0A6L2PY70-F1
#
_entry.id   AF-A0A6L2PY70-F1
#
_cell.length_a   1.000
_cell.length_b   1.000
_cell.length_c   1.000
_cell.angle_alpha   90.00
_cell.angle_beta   90.00
_cell.angle_gamma   90.00
#
_symmetry.space_group_name_H-M   'P 1'
#
loop_
_entity.id
_entity.type
_entity.pdbx_description
1 polymer ?
#
loop_
_entity_poly.entity_id
_entity_poly.type
_entity_poly.pdbx_seq_one_letter_code
_entity_poly.pdbx_strand_id
1 'polypeptide(L)'
;MEKRWSIKGRNEGEGKETLKDTGERQWRKKKRRKGRESGSRKKKWRSGPENDSYLIIKEALHSLQYAILVKYFGDKEWRFHDTNTRSLLHKLTPDDSDIFNFDVKQINWTEYLENCVKGVRQYVLKDDLSTLPKARKRYKI
;
A
#
# COMPACT_ATOMS: atom_id res chain seq x y z
N MET A 1 33.75 -64.78 5.77
CA MET A 1 33.94 -64.98 4.31
C MET A 1 32.60 -65.39 3.72
N GLU A 2 32.22 -64.69 2.66
CA GLU A 2 30.95 -64.64 1.91
C GLU A 2 29.97 -65.82 1.98
N LYS A 3 28.68 -65.48 2.12
CA LYS A 3 27.62 -66.15 1.35
C LYS A 3 26.67 -65.12 0.73
N ARG A 4 26.82 -64.99 -0.59
CA ARG A 4 25.95 -64.39 -1.61
C ARG A 4 24.47 -64.64 -1.32
N TRP A 5 23.67 -63.57 -1.22
CA TRP A 5 22.21 -63.68 -1.32
C TRP A 5 21.82 -63.94 -2.77
N SER A 6 21.08 -65.04 -2.96
CA SER A 6 20.53 -65.48 -4.24
C SER A 6 19.32 -64.61 -4.58
N ILE A 7 19.40 -63.90 -5.72
CA ILE A 7 18.27 -63.21 -6.33
C ILE A 7 17.42 -64.26 -7.04
N LYS A 8 16.15 -64.37 -6.63
CA LYS A 8 15.09 -64.85 -7.52
C LYS A 8 13.92 -63.88 -7.40
N GLY A 9 13.71 -63.12 -8.47
CA GLY A 9 12.66 -62.12 -8.56
C GLY A 9 11.30 -62.68 -8.96
N ARG A 10 10.35 -61.73 -8.86
CA ARG A 10 9.10 -61.60 -9.62
C ARG A 10 7.85 -62.26 -9.03
N ASN A 11 7.00 -61.44 -8.42
CA ASN A 11 5.80 -60.94 -9.10
C ASN A 11 5.28 -59.64 -8.46
N GLU A 12 5.08 -58.66 -9.33
CA GLU A 12 4.45 -57.36 -9.09
C GLU A 12 2.94 -57.54 -8.93
N GLY A 13 2.30 -56.72 -8.10
CA GLY A 13 0.84 -56.72 -8.00
C GLY A 13 0.22 -56.18 -6.73
N GLU A 14 0.90 -55.38 -5.92
CA GLU A 14 0.25 -54.69 -4.80
C GLU A 14 0.43 -53.18 -4.94
N GLY A 15 -0.61 -52.53 -5.47
CA GLY A 15 -0.73 -51.08 -5.51
C GLY A 15 -0.72 -50.54 -4.08
N LYS A 16 0.42 -50.00 -3.66
CA LYS A 16 0.55 -49.26 -2.40
C LYS A 16 -0.20 -47.93 -2.54
N GLU A 17 -1.48 -47.92 -2.19
CA GLU A 17 -2.26 -46.69 -2.02
C GLU A 17 -1.55 -45.83 -0.98
N THR A 18 -1.00 -44.69 -1.40
CA THR A 18 -0.18 -43.86 -0.50
C THR A 18 -1.09 -43.08 0.45
N LEU A 19 -0.58 -42.73 1.64
CA LEU A 19 -1.34 -41.92 2.63
C LEU A 19 -1.93 -40.62 2.03
N LYS A 20 -1.30 -40.09 0.97
CA LYS A 20 -1.78 -38.92 0.22
C LYS A 20 -3.04 -39.24 -0.59
N ASP A 21 -3.10 -40.41 -1.21
CA ASP A 21 -4.27 -40.87 -1.99
C ASP A 21 -5.51 -41.10 -1.10
N THR A 22 -5.28 -41.60 0.11
CA THR A 22 -6.33 -41.75 1.13
C THR A 22 -6.86 -40.38 1.56
N GLY A 23 -5.97 -39.39 1.73
CA GLY A 23 -6.33 -38.02 2.07
C GLY A 23 -7.15 -37.33 0.98
N GLU A 24 -6.79 -37.52 -0.29
CA GLU A 24 -7.54 -36.96 -1.42
C GLU A 24 -8.92 -37.62 -1.61
N ARG A 25 -9.04 -38.93 -1.37
CA ARG A 25 -10.34 -39.62 -1.36
C ARG A 25 -11.24 -39.12 -0.23
N GLN A 26 -10.69 -38.91 0.97
CA GLN A 26 -11.41 -38.33 2.10
C GLN A 26 -11.88 -36.90 1.78
N TRP A 27 -11.02 -36.08 1.17
CA TRP A 27 -11.35 -34.71 0.78
C TRP A 27 -12.43 -34.66 -0.33
N ARG A 28 -12.35 -35.52 -1.34
CA ARG A 28 -13.38 -35.66 -2.40
C ARG A 28 -14.73 -36.12 -1.83
N LYS A 29 -14.74 -37.09 -0.90
CA LYS A 29 -15.96 -37.52 -0.20
C LYS A 29 -16.56 -36.39 0.66
N LYS A 30 -15.72 -35.60 1.35
CA LYS A 30 -16.15 -34.45 2.17
C LYS A 30 -16.73 -33.32 1.31
N LYS A 31 -16.16 -33.04 0.13
CA LYS A 31 -16.72 -32.10 -0.85
C LYS A 31 -18.06 -32.57 -1.42
N ARG A 32 -18.22 -33.86 -1.71
CA ARG A 32 -19.50 -34.42 -2.20
C ARG A 32 -20.61 -34.40 -1.14
N ARG A 33 -20.29 -34.58 0.15
CA ARG A 33 -21.25 -34.39 1.25
C ARG A 33 -21.67 -32.92 1.41
N LYS A 34 -20.72 -31.98 1.38
CA LYS A 34 -21.01 -30.54 1.42
C LYS A 34 -21.84 -30.02 0.23
N GLY A 35 -21.77 -30.68 -0.93
CA GLY A 35 -22.58 -30.33 -2.11
C GLY A 35 -24.01 -30.85 -2.09
N ARG A 36 -24.36 -31.82 -1.21
CA ARG A 36 -25.74 -32.33 -1.06
C ARG A 36 -26.55 -31.61 0.02
N GLU A 37 -25.89 -30.87 0.91
CA GLU A 37 -26.53 -29.99 1.89
C GLU A 37 -26.74 -28.56 1.36
N SER A 38 -26.55 -28.31 0.07
CA SER A 38 -26.82 -27.01 -0.58
C SER A 38 -28.29 -26.82 -0.93
N GLY A 39 -29.18 -27.22 -0.03
CA GLY A 39 -30.62 -27.00 -0.09
C GLY A 39 -31.11 -26.21 1.11
N SER A 40 -30.29 -25.29 1.66
CA SER A 40 -30.72 -24.36 2.70
C SER A 40 -29.81 -23.14 2.73
N ARG A 41 -30.35 -22.03 2.23
CA ARG A 41 -30.05 -20.64 2.58
C ARG A 41 -28.57 -20.38 2.93
N LYS A 42 -27.77 -19.96 1.93
CA LYS A 42 -26.47 -19.30 2.18
C LYS A 42 -26.68 -18.16 3.18
N LYS A 43 -26.43 -18.41 4.46
CA LYS A 43 -26.31 -17.35 5.47
C LYS A 43 -25.08 -16.54 5.06
N LYS A 44 -25.33 -15.38 4.48
CA LYS A 44 -24.35 -14.33 4.25
C LYS A 44 -23.77 -14.01 5.62
N TRP A 45 -22.51 -14.40 5.86
CA TRP A 45 -21.77 -13.95 7.02
C TRP A 45 -21.76 -12.41 6.97
N ARG A 46 -22.57 -11.77 7.81
CA ARG A 46 -22.33 -10.37 8.17
C ARG A 46 -21.21 -10.43 9.19
N SER A 47 -20.03 -9.97 8.83
CA SER A 47 -18.99 -9.69 9.80
C SER A 47 -19.57 -8.71 10.82
N GLY A 48 -19.67 -9.13 12.08
CA GLY A 48 -19.96 -8.23 13.20
C GLY A 48 -18.73 -7.36 13.50
N PRO A 49 -18.92 -6.21 14.18
CA PRO A 49 -17.88 -5.21 14.43
C PRO A 49 -16.74 -5.66 15.38
N GLU A 50 -16.74 -6.90 15.87
CA GLU A 50 -15.80 -7.39 16.88
C GLU A 50 -14.50 -8.02 16.31
N ASN A 51 -14.36 -8.19 14.99
CA ASN A 51 -13.19 -8.82 14.38
C ASN A 51 -12.33 -7.88 13.52
N ASP A 52 -12.42 -6.56 13.72
CA ASP A 52 -11.68 -5.56 12.96
C ASP A 52 -10.27 -5.27 13.49
N SER A 53 -9.77 -6.08 14.42
CA SER A 53 -8.39 -5.97 14.92
C SER A 53 -7.37 -6.04 13.79
N TYR A 54 -7.62 -6.87 12.76
CA TYR A 54 -6.77 -6.93 11.58
C TYR A 54 -6.78 -5.63 10.76
N LEU A 55 -7.93 -4.97 10.59
CA LEU A 55 -8.01 -3.70 9.87
C LEU A 55 -7.26 -2.59 10.62
N ILE A 56 -7.47 -2.50 11.93
CA ILE A 56 -6.76 -1.54 12.79
C ILE A 56 -5.24 -1.76 12.73
N ILE A 57 -4.80 -3.01 12.83
CA ILE A 57 -3.37 -3.37 12.74
C ILE A 57 -2.82 -3.05 11.34
N LYS A 58 -3.58 -3.31 10.28
CA LYS A 58 -3.17 -3.02 8.90
C LYS A 58 -3.05 -1.51 8.64
N GLU A 59 -4.01 -0.72 9.13
CA GLU A 59 -3.98 0.75 9.04
C GLU A 59 -2.79 1.32 9.84
N ALA A 60 -2.56 0.82 11.05
CA ALA A 60 -1.43 1.21 11.89
C ALA A 60 -0.09 0.84 11.25
N LEU A 61 0.01 -0.33 10.61
CA LEU A 61 1.23 -0.76 9.92
C LEU A 61 1.52 0.12 8.70
N HIS A 62 0.49 0.47 7.93
CA HIS A 62 0.62 1.37 6.78
C HIS A 62 1.02 2.79 7.22
N SER A 63 0.41 3.31 8.29
CA SER A 63 0.76 4.64 8.81
C SER A 63 2.19 4.68 9.38
N LEU A 64 2.64 3.61 10.04
CA LEU A 64 4.01 3.47 10.52
C LEU A 64 5.02 3.44 9.36
N GLN A 65 4.73 2.65 8.31
CA GLN A 65 5.57 2.61 7.11
C GLN A 65 5.70 3.99 6.46
N TYR A 66 4.58 4.70 6.30
CA TYR A 66 4.58 6.06 5.78
C TYR A 66 5.40 7.02 6.67
N ALA A 67 5.20 6.96 7.99
CA ALA A 67 5.94 7.81 8.93
C ALA A 67 7.46 7.58 8.86
N ILE A 68 7.91 6.34 8.71
CA ILE A 68 9.33 6.01 8.54
C ILE A 68 9.90 6.63 7.25
N LEU A 69 9.17 6.52 6.14
CA LEU A 69 9.59 7.10 4.87
C LEU A 69 9.69 8.62 4.96
N VAL A 70 8.67 9.29 5.48
CA VAL A 70 8.67 10.76 5.63
C VAL A 70 9.77 11.21 6.58
N LYS A 71 9.98 10.50 7.70
CA LYS A 71 11.05 10.79 8.66
C LYS A 71 12.43 10.76 8.00
N TYR A 72 12.69 9.80 7.13
CA TYR A 72 13.96 9.73 6.42
C TYR A 72 14.24 10.99 5.60
N PHE A 73 13.24 11.53 4.90
CA PHE A 73 13.41 12.76 4.12
C PHE A 73 13.41 14.02 4.99
N GLY A 74 12.67 14.03 6.11
CA GLY A 74 12.56 15.19 7.00
C GLY A 74 13.72 15.40 7.96
N ASP A 75 14.35 14.32 8.45
CA ASP A 75 15.41 14.40 9.47
C ASP A 75 16.82 14.62 8.88
N LYS A 76 16.95 14.56 7.55
CA LYS A 76 18.23 14.73 6.87
C LYS A 76 18.41 16.16 6.43
N GLU A 77 19.62 16.68 6.63
CA GLU A 77 20.02 17.96 6.05
C GLU A 77 20.36 17.73 4.57
N TRP A 78 19.55 18.31 3.69
CA TRP A 78 19.77 18.26 2.26
C TRP A 78 20.50 19.53 1.82
N ARG A 79 21.72 19.37 1.32
CA ARG A 79 22.51 20.48 0.76
C ARG A 79 22.29 20.53 -0.74
N PHE A 80 21.53 21.51 -1.18
CA PHE A 80 21.34 21.80 -2.60
C PHE A 80 22.34 22.86 -3.02
N HIS A 81 23.15 22.56 -4.05
CA HIS A 81 24.07 23.53 -4.64
C HIS A 81 23.35 24.27 -5.77
N ASP A 82 23.21 25.59 -5.64
CA ASP A 82 22.52 26.46 -6.59
C ASP A 82 23.42 27.56 -7.19
N THR A 83 24.74 27.42 -7.04
CA THR A 83 25.75 28.41 -7.46
C THR A 83 25.63 28.80 -8.93
N ASN A 84 25.42 27.82 -9.82
CA ASN A 84 25.26 28.09 -11.25
C ASN A 84 23.97 28.86 -11.54
N THR A 85 22.86 28.47 -10.90
CA THR A 85 21.56 29.13 -11.07
C THR A 85 21.59 30.57 -10.57
N ARG A 86 22.21 30.81 -9.41
CA ARG A 86 22.41 32.18 -8.88
C ARG A 86 23.31 33.00 -9.78
N SER A 87 24.40 32.42 -10.28
CA SER A 87 25.30 33.11 -11.20
C SER A 87 24.63 33.47 -12.51
N LEU A 88 23.74 32.61 -13.02
CA LEU A 88 22.94 32.89 -14.20
C LEU A 88 21.94 34.02 -13.93
N LEU A 89 21.24 33.97 -12.79
CA LEU A 89 20.29 35.01 -12.38
C LEU A 89 20.96 36.40 -12.32
N HIS A 90 22.18 36.49 -11.78
CA HIS A 90 22.95 37.73 -11.70
C HIS A 90 23.47 38.25 -13.06
N LYS A 91 23.51 37.40 -14.08
CA LYS A 91 23.99 37.75 -15.42
C LYS A 91 22.87 38.18 -16.36
N LEU A 92 21.61 37.98 -15.98
CA LEU A 92 20.47 38.40 -16.80
C LEU A 92 20.42 39.91 -16.91
N THR A 93 20.08 40.37 -18.12
CA THR A 93 19.70 41.76 -18.31
C THR A 93 18.35 42.02 -17.64
N PRO A 94 18.00 43.27 -17.30
CA PRO A 94 16.68 43.60 -16.78
C PRO A 94 15.55 43.12 -17.71
N ASP A 95 15.72 43.31 -19.02
CA ASP A 95 14.72 42.91 -20.02
C ASP A 95 14.50 41.38 -20.03
N ASP A 96 15.58 40.59 -20.00
CA ASP A 96 15.48 39.13 -19.94
C ASP A 96 14.92 38.64 -18.61
N SER A 97 15.28 39.32 -17.51
CA SER A 97 14.78 39.00 -16.18
C SER A 97 13.27 39.22 -16.08
N ASP A 98 12.72 40.23 -16.75
CA ASP A 98 11.28 40.49 -16.74
C ASP A 98 10.50 39.44 -17.55
N ILE A 99 11.07 38.96 -18.66
CA ILE A 99 10.46 37.93 -19.50
C ILE A 99 10.57 36.53 -18.86
N PHE A 100 11.71 36.24 -18.23
CA PHE A 100 12.05 34.91 -17.71
C PHE A 100 12.59 34.97 -16.27
N ASN A 101 11.79 35.53 -15.36
CA ASN A 101 12.16 35.56 -13.96
C ASN A 101 12.06 34.17 -13.31
N PHE A 102 13.18 33.64 -12.87
CA PHE A 102 13.24 32.41 -12.06
C PHE A 102 13.80 32.67 -10.64
N ASP A 103 13.78 33.92 -10.17
CA ASP A 103 14.12 34.25 -8.80
C ASP A 103 13.01 33.78 -7.84
N VAL A 104 13.25 32.63 -7.24
CA VAL A 104 12.38 31.99 -6.26
C VAL A 104 12.15 32.86 -5.02
N LYS A 105 13.01 33.85 -4.72
CA LYS A 105 12.85 34.74 -3.57
C LYS A 105 11.75 35.78 -3.74
N GLN A 106 11.37 36.07 -4.98
CA GLN A 106 10.33 37.05 -5.28
C GLN A 106 8.91 36.47 -5.15
N ILE A 107 8.80 35.16 -4.95
CA ILE A 107 7.52 34.48 -4.75
C ILE A 107 6.94 34.85 -3.38
N ASN A 108 5.70 35.33 -3.35
CA ASN A 108 4.92 35.42 -2.13
C ASN A 108 4.53 34.00 -1.68
N TRP A 109 5.39 33.39 -0.85
CA TRP A 109 5.22 32.02 -0.38
C TRP A 109 3.92 31.78 0.38
N THR A 110 3.45 32.76 1.15
CA THR A 110 2.19 32.64 1.89
C THR A 110 1.02 32.47 0.93
N GLU A 111 0.92 33.36 -0.06
CA GLU A 111 -0.14 33.30 -1.07
C GLU A 111 -0.05 32.05 -1.94
N TYR A 112 1.17 31.70 -2.38
CA TYR A 112 1.41 30.51 -3.18
C TYR A 112 0.95 29.25 -2.45
N LEU A 113 1.39 29.05 -1.20
CA LEU A 113 1.01 27.88 -0.41
C LEU A 113 -0.49 27.85 -0.10
N GLU A 114 -1.10 29.00 0.19
CA GLU A 114 -2.55 29.08 0.35
C GLU A 114 -3.29 28.61 -0.90
N ASN A 115 -2.85 29.05 -2.08
CA ASN A 115 -3.46 28.66 -3.35
C ASN A 115 -3.22 27.18 -3.65
N CYS A 116 -2.04 26.63 -3.32
CA CYS A 116 -1.78 25.20 -3.40
C CYS A 116 -2.75 24.40 -2.52
N VAL A 117 -2.94 24.79 -1.26
CA VAL A 117 -3.85 24.10 -0.33
C VAL A 117 -5.30 24.18 -0.80
N LYS A 118 -5.74 25.35 -1.27
CA LYS A 118 -7.08 25.53 -1.86
C LYS A 118 -7.26 24.63 -3.08
N GLY A 119 -6.26 24.57 -3.97
CA GLY A 119 -6.25 23.72 -5.15
C GLY A 119 -6.32 22.22 -4.82
N VAL A 120 -5.52 21.74 -3.88
CA VAL A 120 -5.58 20.34 -3.42
C VAL A 120 -6.98 20.02 -2.88
N ARG A 121 -7.56 20.90 -2.07
CA ARG A 121 -8.90 20.70 -1.52
C ARG A 121 -9.96 20.57 -2.63
N GLN A 122 -9.98 21.51 -3.56
CA GLN A 122 -11.00 21.55 -4.61
C GLN A 122 -10.83 20.45 -5.66
N TYR A 123 -9.59 20.18 -6.09
CA TYR A 123 -9.34 19.34 -7.26
C TYR A 123 -8.92 17.92 -6.92
N VAL A 124 -8.18 17.70 -5.83
CA VAL A 124 -7.74 16.36 -5.39
C VAL A 124 -8.77 15.76 -4.45
N LEU A 125 -9.16 16.51 -3.41
CA LEU A 125 -10.11 16.03 -2.40
C LEU A 125 -11.57 16.20 -2.82
N LYS A 126 -11.84 16.96 -3.89
CA LYS A 126 -13.19 17.27 -4.39
C LYS A 126 -14.09 17.90 -3.31
N ASP A 127 -13.50 18.66 -2.39
CA ASP A 127 -14.21 19.36 -1.32
C ASP A 127 -14.32 20.85 -1.64
N ASP A 128 -15.49 21.41 -1.44
CA ASP A 128 -15.78 22.81 -1.76
C ASP A 128 -15.10 23.77 -0.75
N LEU A 129 -14.74 24.96 -1.20
CA LEU A 129 -14.13 25.99 -0.35
C LEU A 129 -15.13 26.54 0.68
N SER A 130 -16.43 26.47 0.40
CA SER A 130 -17.49 26.90 1.34
C SER A 130 -17.53 26.05 2.62
N THR A 131 -16.92 24.86 2.62
CA THR A 131 -16.85 23.99 3.80
C THR A 131 -15.71 24.36 4.74
N LEU A 132 -14.81 25.28 4.35
CA LEU A 132 -13.68 25.74 5.17
C LEU A 132 -14.09 26.26 6.56
N PRO A 133 -15.14 27.08 6.74
CA PRO A 133 -15.55 27.53 8.07
C PRO A 133 -15.96 26.36 8.98
N LYS A 134 -16.61 25.33 8.41
CA LYS A 134 -16.99 24.12 9.14
C LYS A 134 -15.75 23.30 9.51
N ALA A 135 -14.79 23.14 8.60
CA ALA A 135 -13.53 22.45 8.88
C ALA A 135 -12.72 23.17 9.96
N ARG A 136 -12.60 24.51 9.88
CA ARG A 136 -11.89 25.31 10.89
C ARG A 136 -12.51 25.21 12.28
N LYS A 137 -13.85 25.06 12.39
CA LYS A 137 -14.51 24.80 13.68
C LYS A 137 -14.21 23.41 14.23
N ARG A 138 -14.08 22.39 13.36
CA ARG A 138 -13.81 20.99 13.75
C ARG A 138 -12.37 20.78 14.20
N TYR A 139 -11.42 21.43 13.54
CA TYR A 139 -9.99 21.29 13.80
C TYR A 139 -9.40 22.51 14.51
N LYS A 140 -10.17 23.17 15.38
CA LYS A 140 -9.57 24.12 16.34
C LYS A 140 -8.66 23.31 17.26
N ILE A 141 -7.35 23.56 17.14
CA ILE A 141 -6.34 23.18 18.14
C ILE A 141 -6.43 24.20 19.27
#